data_AF-Q7WTH0-F1
#
_entry.id   AF-Q7WTH0-F1
#
_cell.length_a   1.000
_cell.length_b   1.000
_cell.length_c   1.000
_cell.angle_alpha   90.00
_cell.angle_beta   90.00
_cell.angle_gamma   90.00
#
_symmetry.space_group_name_H-M   'P 1'
#
loop_
_entity.id
_entity.type
_entity.pdbx_description
1 polymer ?
#
loop_
_entity_poly.entity_id
_entity_poly.type
_entity_poly.pdbx_seq_one_letter_code
_entity_poly.pdbx_strand_id
1 'polypeptide(L)' 'MEACEDAHYMARKFSEMRHKTKLIPPHFVQPFVKINKNDFFEAETICEVTSSHQ' A
#
# COMPACT_ATOMS: atom_id res chain seq x y z
N MET A 1 0.32 -11.87 8.31
CA MET A 1 0.52 -10.47 7.87
C MET A 1 -0.79 -10.02 7.26
N GLU A 2 -1.52 -9.17 7.97
CA GLU A 2 -2.87 -8.73 7.62
C GLU A 2 -2.78 -7.72 6.48
N ALA A 3 -2.97 -8.17 5.24
CA ALA A 3 -3.10 -7.33 4.06
C ALA A 3 -4.16 -8.00 3.17
N CYS A 4 -4.90 -7.22 2.39
CA CYS A 4 -5.95 -7.74 1.52
C CYS A 4 -5.39 -8.77 0.52
N GLU A 5 -6.22 -9.74 0.11
CA GLU A 5 -5.82 -10.81 -0.82
C GLU A 5 -5.23 -10.26 -2.13
N ASP A 6 -5.77 -9.14 -2.63
CA ASP A 6 -5.27 -8.42 -3.80
C ASP A 6 -3.85 -7.87 -3.60
N ALA A 7 -3.55 -7.34 -2.42
CA ALA A 7 -2.22 -6.82 -2.11
C ALA A 7 -1.16 -7.94 -2.12
N HIS A 8 -1.53 -9.13 -1.61
CA HIS A 8 -0.67 -10.32 -1.66
C HIS A 8 -0.50 -10.86 -3.09
N TYR A 9 -1.56 -10.83 -3.90
CA TYR A 9 -1.47 -11.20 -5.31
C TYR A 9 -0.51 -10.26 -6.07
N MET A 10 -0.64 -8.95 -5.89
CA MET A 10 0.24 -7.98 -6.54
C MET A 10 1.69 -8.09 -6.04
N ALA A 11 1.91 -8.29 -4.74
CA ALA A 11 3.26 -8.51 -4.19
C ALA A 11 3.96 -9.71 -4.84
N ARG A 12 3.24 -10.82 -5.07
CA ARG A 12 3.78 -11.98 -5.80
C ARG A 12 4.14 -11.63 -7.24
N LYS A 13 3.26 -10.92 -7.96
CA LYS A 13 3.52 -10.47 -9.34
C LYS A 13 4.73 -9.55 -9.46
N PHE A 14 4.87 -8.59 -8.55
CA PHE A 14 6.04 -7.72 -8.51
C PHE A 14 7.32 -8.47 -8.11
N SER A 15 7.21 -9.47 -7.23
CA SER A 15 8.34 -10.34 -6.87
C SER A 15 8.82 -11.18 -8.05
N GLU A 16 7.91 -11.71 -8.87
CA GLU A 16 8.23 -12.38 -10.14
C GLU A 16 9.01 -11.46 -11.10
N MET A 17 8.69 -10.16 -11.09
CA MET A 17 9.40 -9.12 -11.86
C MET A 17 10.69 -8.62 -11.19
N ARG A 18 11.20 -9.31 -10.15
CA ARG A 18 12.42 -8.95 -9.39
C ARG A 18 12.32 -7.61 -8.63
N HIS A 19 11.12 -7.09 -8.40
CA HIS A 19 10.92 -5.91 -7.56
C HIS A 19 10.81 -6.30 -6.08
N LYS A 20 11.41 -5.48 -5.20
CA LYS A 20 11.25 -5.63 -3.76
C LYS A 20 9.94 -4.97 -3.33
N THR A 21 8.95 -5.79 -2.97
CA THR A 21 7.67 -5.30 -2.44
C THR A 21 7.66 -5.33 -0.93
N LYS A 22 7.25 -4.22 -0.31
CA LYS A 22 6.87 -4.17 1.10
C LYS A 22 5.34 -4.17 1.17
N LEU A 23 4.77 -5.14 1.87
CA LEU A 23 3.35 -5.13 2.20
C LEU A 23 3.14 -4.23 3.42
N ILE A 24 2.20 -3.30 3.34
CA ILE A 24 1.86 -2.40 4.44
C ILE A 24 0.52 -2.84 5.02
N PRO A 25 0.45 -3.17 6.32
CA PRO A 25 -0.80 -3.48 6.98
C PRO A 25 -1.84 -2.35 6.86
N PRO A 26 -3.14 -2.67 6.72
CA PRO A 26 -4.19 -1.69 6.48
C PRO A 26 -4.33 -0.70 7.64
N HIS A 27 -4.04 -1.10 8.88
CA HIS A 27 -4.11 -0.20 10.04
C HIS A 27 -3.14 1.00 9.96
N PHE A 28 -2.05 0.88 9.20
CA PHE A 28 -1.13 1.99 8.96
C PHE A 28 -1.58 2.91 7.83
N VAL A 29 -2.45 2.43 6.94
CA VAL A 29 -2.97 3.20 5.81
C VAL A 29 -4.32 3.84 6.15
N GLN A 30 -5.14 3.15 6.94
CA GLN A 30 -6.49 3.55 7.36
C GLN A 30 -6.62 5.01 7.83
N PRO A 31 -5.71 5.55 8.67
CA PRO A 31 -5.80 6.95 9.14
C PRO A 31 -5.62 7.98 8.02
N PHE A 32 -5.00 7.57 6.92
CA PHE A 32 -4.62 8.45 5.82
C PHE A 32 -5.57 8.31 4.61
N VAL A 33 -6.47 7.31 4.60
CA VAL A 33 -7.46 7.15 3.52
C VAL A 33 -8.58 8.18 3.68
N LYS A 34 -8.61 9.17 2.78
CA LYS A 34 -9.75 10.11 2.69
C LYS A 34 -10.93 9.40 2.04
N ILE A 35 -12.12 9.57 2.62
CA ILE A 35 -13.38 8.90 2.21
C ILE A 35 -13.81 9.27 0.77
N ASN A 36 -13.28 10.37 0.22
CA ASN A 36 -13.50 10.74 -1.17
C ASN A 36 -12.45 10.04 -2.07
N LYS A 37 -12.90 9.10 -2.91
CA LYS A 37 -12.08 8.40 -3.89
C LYS A 37 -11.56 9.38 -4.94
N ASN A 38 -10.34 9.87 -4.71
CA ASN A 38 -9.59 10.68 -5.64
C ASN A 38 -8.19 10.09 -5.73
N ASP A 39 -7.80 9.61 -6.91
CA ASP A 39 -6.55 8.91 -7.14
C ASP A 39 -5.32 9.73 -6.68
N PHE A 40 -5.41 11.06 -6.75
CA PHE A 40 -4.36 11.97 -6.28
C PHE A 40 -4.16 11.91 -4.76
N PHE A 41 -5.24 11.88 -3.99
CA PHE A 41 -5.15 11.78 -2.52
C PHE A 41 -4.70 10.38 -2.10
N GLU A 42 -5.10 9.32 -2.82
CA GLU A 42 -4.62 7.97 -2.54
C GLU A 42 -3.11 7.85 -2.80
N ALA A 43 -2.60 8.45 -3.89
CA ALA A 43 -1.17 8.45 -4.19
C ALA A 43 -0.34 9.20 -3.12
N GLU A 44 -0.82 10.36 -2.67
CA GLU A 44 -0.19 11.14 -1.59
C GLU A 44 -0.14 10.34 -0.28
N THR A 45 -1.27 9.73 0.10
CA THR A 45 -1.38 8.88 1.29
C THR A 45 -0.45 7.67 1.24
N ILE A 46 -0.42 6.96 0.11
CA ILE A 46 0.49 5.81 -0.06
C ILE A 46 1.94 6.28 0.08
N CYS A 47 2.29 7.42 -0.52
CA CYS A 47 3.63 8.00 -0.42
C CYS A 47 4.00 8.32 1.03
N GLU A 48 3.15 9.06 1.75
CA GLU A 48 3.37 9.46 3.15
C GLU A 48 3.48 8.26 4.11
N VAL A 49 2.66 7.24 3.89
CA VAL A 49 2.74 6.01 4.70
C VAL A 49 4.02 5.26 4.38
N THR A 50 4.41 5.15 3.10
CA THR A 50 5.65 4.46 2.71
C THR A 50 6.92 5.17 3.17
N SER A 51 6.94 6.51 3.23
CA SER A 51 8.05 7.31 3.75
C SER A 51 8.14 7.24 5.27
N SER A 52 7.00 7.14 5.96
CA SER A 52 6.93 7.10 7.43
C SER A 52 7.17 5.70 8.03
N HIS A 53 7.05 4.62 7.24
CA HIS A 53 7.18 3.22 7.69
C HIS A 53 8.47 2.52 7.21
N GLN A 54 9.63 3.18 7.38
CA GLN A 54 10.95 2.62 7.06
C GLN A 54 11.27 1.38 7.91
#